data_AF-A0A943A008-F1
#
_entry.id   AF-A0A943A008-F1
#
_cell.length_a   1.000
_cell.length_b   1.000
_cell.length_c   1.000
_cell.angle_alpha   90.00
_cell.angle_beta   90.00
_cell.angle_gamma   90.00
#
_symmetry.space_group_name_H-M   'P 1'
#
loop_
_entity.id
_entity.type
_entity.pdbx_description
1 polymer ?
#
loop_
_entity_poly.entity_id
_entity_poly.type
_entity_poly.pdbx_seq_one_letter_code
_entity_poly.pdbx_strand_id
1 'polypeptide(L)'
;MNGPFETGSLTVDCMSRLQISGNVIPVSWYKTIRKPTGKPNLNAIIILADIVYWYRAVEIRDEMTGQLIGLRKKFHSDMLQRSYQQLADQFGITKRDATNAVVELEKLGVVHRVFRTVEVKGQTVSNVLFLDLNVTVLEHLTYPKEAETGTPEARGRCPPDTVSPKAGRGVTEISERVSPEFVGGGTKTSETYTESTAK
;
A
#
# COMPACT_ATOMS: atom_id res chain seq x y z
N MET A 1 32.45 -3.41 22.46
CA MET A 1 31.94 -2.22 21.76
C MET A 1 31.46 -2.70 20.41
N ASN A 2 30.17 -2.55 20.12
CA ASN A 2 29.61 -2.91 18.83
C ASN A 2 30.19 -1.98 17.76
N GLY A 3 30.47 -2.51 16.57
CA GLY A 3 30.98 -1.72 15.46
C GLY A 3 30.01 -0.57 15.10
N PRO A 4 30.46 0.48 14.41
CA PRO A 4 29.62 1.63 14.03
C PRO A 4 28.39 1.28 13.16
N PHE A 5 28.30 0.03 12.70
CA PHE A 5 27.20 -0.50 11.88
C PHE A 5 26.40 -1.62 12.56
N GLU A 6 26.62 -1.83 13.86
CA GLU A 6 25.95 -2.85 14.65
C GLU A 6 24.99 -2.18 15.64
N THR A 7 23.71 -2.44 15.48
CA THR A 7 22.63 -1.86 16.28
C THR A 7 22.45 -2.56 17.63
N GLY A 8 23.14 -3.68 17.85
CA GLY A 8 22.95 -4.57 19.00
C GLY A 8 21.79 -5.56 18.84
N SER A 9 21.08 -5.52 17.71
CA SER A 9 20.08 -6.52 17.32
C SER A 9 20.53 -7.24 16.07
N LEU A 10 20.87 -8.52 16.21
CA LEU A 10 21.28 -9.36 15.08
C LEU A 10 20.27 -9.32 13.93
N THR A 11 18.97 -9.27 14.24
CA THR A 11 17.92 -9.19 13.23
C THR A 11 17.97 -7.89 12.43
N VAL A 12 18.16 -6.75 13.09
CA VAL A 12 18.24 -5.44 12.43
C VAL A 12 19.53 -5.34 11.62
N ASP A 13 20.63 -5.86 12.16
CA ASP A 13 21.93 -5.87 11.46
C ASP A 13 21.86 -6.77 10.21
N CYS A 14 21.20 -7.94 10.30
CA CYS A 14 20.91 -8.79 9.14
C CYS A 14 20.02 -8.10 8.12
N MET A 15 18.95 -7.43 8.57
CA MET A 15 18.02 -6.72 7.70
C MET A 15 18.71 -5.59 6.93
N SER A 16 19.63 -4.86 7.58
CA SER A 16 20.39 -3.76 6.95
C SER A 16 21.23 -4.21 5.75
N ARG A 17 21.59 -5.50 5.69
CA ARG A 17 22.37 -6.09 4.59
C ARG A 17 21.51 -6.48 3.40
N LEU A 18 20.18 -6.49 3.53
CA LEU A 18 19.28 -6.84 2.44
C LEU A 18 19.03 -5.61 1.54
N GLN A 19 19.28 -5.76 0.25
CA GLN A 19 18.97 -4.75 -0.76
C GLN A 19 17.48 -4.83 -1.14
N ILE A 20 16.62 -4.30 -0.28
CA ILE A 20 15.20 -4.21 -0.57
C ILE A 20 14.94 -2.97 -1.42
N SER A 21 14.23 -3.17 -2.53
CA SER A 21 13.74 -2.10 -3.39
C SER A 21 12.23 -2.22 -3.55
N GLY A 22 11.56 -1.09 -3.73
CA GLY A 22 10.11 -1.08 -3.89
C GLY A 22 9.51 0.31 -3.93
N ASN A 23 8.20 0.33 -4.15
CA ASN A 23 7.42 1.56 -4.14
C ASN A 23 7.24 2.06 -2.69
N VAL A 24 7.46 3.35 -2.48
CA VAL A 24 7.27 3.99 -1.17
C VAL A 24 5.81 4.43 -1.06
N ILE A 25 5.12 3.98 -0.01
CA ILE A 25 3.73 4.34 0.28
C ILE A 25 3.68 5.13 1.60
N PRO A 26 3.40 6.45 1.56
CA PRO A 26 3.13 7.23 2.75
C PRO A 26 1.91 6.70 3.52
N VAL A 27 2.02 6.61 4.85
CA VAL A 27 0.92 6.13 5.71
C VAL A 27 -0.31 7.04 5.64
N SER A 28 -0.12 8.33 5.36
CA SER A 28 -1.20 9.30 5.16
C SER A 28 -2.13 8.93 4.01
N TRP A 29 -1.64 8.24 2.97
CA TRP A 29 -2.45 7.86 1.80
C TRP A 29 -3.59 6.89 2.15
N TYR A 30 -3.44 6.05 3.17
CA TYR A 30 -4.55 5.23 3.66
C TYR A 30 -5.69 6.07 4.25
N LYS A 31 -5.40 7.29 4.69
CA LYS A 31 -6.42 8.22 5.21
C LYS A 31 -6.93 9.18 4.14
N THR A 32 -6.11 9.60 3.18
CA THR A 32 -6.47 10.62 2.18
C THR A 32 -7.03 10.03 0.88
N ILE A 33 -6.62 8.82 0.49
CA ILE A 33 -7.06 8.14 -0.73
C ILE A 33 -8.09 7.06 -0.38
N ARG A 34 -9.37 7.46 -0.38
CA ARG A 34 -10.49 6.62 0.05
C ARG A 34 -11.50 6.37 -1.07
N LYS A 35 -12.19 5.24 -0.98
CA LYS A 35 -13.37 4.94 -1.80
C LYS A 35 -14.56 5.77 -1.30
N PRO A 36 -15.65 5.88 -2.09
CA PRO A 36 -16.91 6.49 -1.63
C PRO A 36 -17.48 5.83 -0.35
N THR A 37 -17.12 4.58 -0.08
CA THR A 37 -17.50 3.85 1.13
C THR A 37 -16.74 4.29 2.39
N GLY A 38 -15.78 5.22 2.29
CA GLY A 38 -14.94 5.68 3.39
C GLY A 38 -13.77 4.75 3.73
N LYS A 39 -13.68 3.56 3.12
CA LYS A 39 -12.52 2.66 3.28
C LYS A 39 -11.34 3.10 2.38
N PRO A 40 -10.08 2.84 2.78
CA PRO A 40 -8.92 3.14 1.94
C PRO A 40 -9.01 2.46 0.57
N ASN A 41 -8.60 3.17 -0.49
CA ASN A 41 -8.54 2.59 -1.83
C ASN A 41 -7.16 2.00 -2.11
N LEU A 42 -6.94 0.76 -1.65
CA LEU A 42 -5.63 0.09 -1.75
C LEU A 42 -5.10 0.01 -3.19
N ASN A 43 -5.96 -0.31 -4.17
CA ASN A 43 -5.56 -0.42 -5.57
C ASN A 43 -5.08 0.93 -6.13
N ALA A 44 -5.75 2.03 -5.77
CA ALA A 44 -5.32 3.37 -6.14
C ALA A 44 -4.00 3.75 -5.46
N ILE A 45 -3.84 3.41 -4.17
CA ILE A 45 -2.63 3.69 -3.39
C ILE A 45 -1.41 2.99 -4.01
N ILE A 46 -1.49 1.69 -4.31
CA ILE A 46 -0.36 0.94 -4.88
C ILE A 46 0.00 1.40 -6.29
N ILE A 47 -1.01 1.72 -7.12
CA ILE A 47 -0.80 2.23 -8.48
C ILE A 47 -0.18 3.64 -8.42
N LEU A 48 -0.65 4.51 -7.52
CA LEU A 48 -0.06 5.84 -7.33
C LEU A 48 1.40 5.74 -6.89
N ALA A 49 1.72 4.80 -5.99
CA ALA A 49 3.09 4.60 -5.52
C ALA A 49 4.05 4.20 -6.65
N ASP A 50 3.58 3.38 -7.59
CA ASP A 50 4.33 3.02 -8.80
C ASP A 50 4.51 4.21 -9.73
N ILE A 51 3.44 4.98 -9.99
CA ILE A 51 3.52 6.20 -10.80
C ILE A 51 4.55 7.16 -10.18
N VAL A 52 4.47 7.41 -8.87
CA VAL A 52 5.41 8.27 -8.14
C VAL A 52 6.85 7.74 -8.22
N TYR A 53 7.06 6.43 -8.15
CA TYR A 53 8.37 5.84 -8.35
C TYR A 53 8.96 6.18 -9.74
N TRP A 54 8.15 6.16 -10.81
CA TRP A 54 8.59 6.52 -12.15
C TRP A 54 8.89 8.02 -12.33
N TYR A 55 8.12 8.88 -11.66
CA TYR A 55 8.33 10.33 -11.67
C TYR A 55 9.46 10.79 -10.75
N ARG A 56 9.93 9.94 -9.83
CA ARG A 56 11.11 10.25 -9.00
C ARG A 56 12.36 10.32 -9.88
N ALA A 57 13.01 11.48 -9.90
CA ALA A 57 14.26 11.70 -10.62
C ALA A 57 15.36 10.73 -10.14
N VAL A 58 16.17 10.25 -11.08
CA VAL A 58 17.37 9.48 -10.80
C VAL A 58 18.56 10.43 -10.76
N GLU A 59 19.31 10.38 -9.67
CA GLU A 59 20.58 11.07 -9.53
C GLU A 59 21.65 10.40 -10.41
N ILE A 60 22.16 11.15 -11.39
CA ILE A 60 23.34 10.75 -12.15
C ILE A 60 24.55 11.27 -11.38
N ARG A 61 25.46 10.36 -11.03
CA ARG A 61 26.72 10.67 -10.38
C ARG A 61 27.87 10.32 -11.29
N ASP A 62 28.95 11.08 -11.16
CA ASP A 62 30.21 10.84 -11.84
C ASP A 62 30.82 9.54 -11.35
N GLU A 63 31.15 8.64 -12.26
CA GLU A 63 31.70 7.33 -11.94
C GLU A 63 33.09 7.42 -11.29
N MET A 64 33.86 8.47 -11.60
CA MET A 64 35.23 8.68 -11.12
C MET A 64 35.25 9.51 -9.84
N THR A 65 34.38 10.52 -9.71
CA THR A 65 34.40 11.46 -8.58
C THR A 65 33.29 11.27 -7.57
N GLY A 66 32.24 10.51 -7.92
CA GLY A 66 31.03 10.33 -7.10
C GLY A 66 30.16 11.58 -6.97
N GLN A 67 30.55 12.70 -7.61
CA GLN A 67 29.81 13.96 -7.56
C GLN A 67 28.51 13.87 -8.35
N LEU A 68 27.47 14.56 -7.90
CA LEU A 68 26.18 14.63 -8.60
C LEU A 68 26.36 15.44 -9.90
N ILE A 69 26.28 14.75 -11.05
CA ILE A 69 26.36 15.35 -12.39
C ILE A 69 25.01 15.95 -12.78
N GLY A 70 23.90 15.31 -12.38
CA GLY A 70 22.58 15.82 -12.73
C GLY A 70 21.43 14.89 -12.35
N LEU A 71 20.24 15.24 -12.83
CA LEU A 71 18.99 14.49 -12.62
C LEU A 71 18.44 14.01 -13.96
N ARG A 72 17.96 12.77 -14.02
CA ARG A 72 17.34 12.20 -15.22
C ARG A 72 15.99 11.53 -14.90
N LYS A 73 15.04 11.63 -15.82
CA LYS A 73 13.77 10.89 -15.80
C LYS A 73 13.96 9.41 -16.15
N LYS A 74 13.12 8.55 -15.60
CA LYS A 74 13.17 7.09 -15.81
C LYS A 74 12.49 6.61 -17.10
N PHE A 75 11.73 7.46 -17.76
CA PHE A 75 10.97 7.12 -18.97
C PHE A 75 11.30 8.06 -20.13
N HIS A 76 11.07 7.58 -21.36
CA HIS A 76 11.53 8.25 -22.59
C HIS A 76 10.65 9.44 -22.98
N SER A 77 9.33 9.26 -22.90
CA SER A 77 8.33 10.28 -23.29
C SER A 77 8.23 11.42 -22.28
N ASP A 78 7.44 12.45 -22.61
CA ASP A 78 7.08 13.57 -21.71
C ASP A 78 6.27 13.10 -20.51
N MET A 79 5.40 12.10 -20.69
CA MET A 79 4.59 11.48 -19.64
C MET A 79 4.85 9.98 -19.50
N LEU A 80 4.50 9.43 -18.35
CA LEU A 80 4.60 8.01 -18.07
C LEU A 80 3.61 7.20 -18.94
N GLN A 81 4.13 6.45 -19.90
CA GLN A 81 3.33 5.52 -20.69
C GLN A 81 3.03 4.24 -19.89
N ARG A 82 1.76 3.85 -19.78
CA ARG A 82 1.33 2.60 -19.12
C ARG A 82 0.19 1.92 -19.87
N SER A 83 -0.02 0.64 -19.59
CA SER A 83 -1.22 -0.10 -19.99
C SER A 83 -1.98 -0.58 -18.76
N TYR A 84 -3.31 -0.52 -18.79
CA TYR A 84 -4.14 -1.09 -17.73
C TYR A 84 -3.90 -2.59 -17.53
N GLN A 85 -3.57 -3.33 -18.59
CA GLN A 85 -3.24 -4.74 -18.48
C GLN A 85 -1.92 -4.93 -17.74
N GLN A 86 -0.89 -4.14 -18.07
CA GLN A 86 0.40 -4.21 -17.39
C GLN A 86 0.28 -3.87 -15.90
N LEU A 87 -0.54 -2.87 -15.55
CA LEU A 87 -0.81 -2.54 -14.14
C LEU A 87 -1.54 -3.67 -13.43
N ALA A 88 -2.50 -4.32 -14.10
CA ALA A 88 -3.23 -5.47 -13.57
C ALA A 88 -2.29 -6.64 -13.29
N ASP A 89 -1.44 -6.99 -14.25
CA ASP A 89 -0.48 -8.09 -14.15
C ASP A 89 0.58 -7.82 -13.08
N GLN A 90 1.08 -6.58 -12.99
CA GLN A 90 2.11 -6.18 -12.01
C GLN A 90 1.64 -6.32 -10.56
N PHE A 91 0.39 -5.97 -10.26
CA PHE A 91 -0.17 -5.99 -8.91
C PHE A 91 -1.07 -7.18 -8.61
N GLY A 92 -1.26 -8.09 -9.58
CA GLY A 92 -2.15 -9.25 -9.43
C GLY A 92 -3.61 -8.87 -9.21
N ILE A 93 -4.07 -7.77 -9.82
CA ILE A 93 -5.46 -7.29 -9.73
C ILE A 93 -6.16 -7.45 -11.07
N THR A 94 -7.49 -7.34 -11.10
CA THR A 94 -8.20 -7.38 -12.38
C THR A 94 -7.97 -6.10 -13.19
N LYS A 95 -8.02 -6.19 -14.53
CA LYS A 95 -7.97 -5.02 -15.42
C LYS A 95 -9.04 -3.97 -15.08
N ARG A 96 -10.23 -4.43 -14.68
CA ARG A 96 -11.32 -3.56 -14.23
C ARG A 96 -10.91 -2.78 -12.98
N ASP A 97 -10.32 -3.45 -12.00
CA ASP A 97 -9.85 -2.80 -10.77
C ASP A 97 -8.71 -1.82 -11.04
N ALA A 98 -7.77 -2.16 -11.91
CA ALA A 98 -6.72 -1.24 -12.34
C ALA A 98 -7.31 0.00 -13.03
N THR A 99 -8.29 -0.18 -13.93
CA THR A 99 -8.98 0.91 -14.61
C THR A 99 -9.71 1.80 -13.62
N ASN A 100 -10.49 1.21 -12.72
CA ASN A 100 -11.22 1.92 -11.67
C ASN A 100 -10.27 2.69 -10.76
N ALA A 101 -9.17 2.09 -10.35
CA ALA A 101 -8.18 2.74 -9.50
C ALA A 101 -7.59 4.00 -10.16
N VAL A 102 -7.21 3.93 -11.44
CA VAL A 102 -6.69 5.11 -12.16
C VAL A 102 -7.78 6.17 -12.33
N VAL A 103 -9.03 5.78 -12.61
CA VAL A 103 -10.17 6.71 -12.68
C VAL A 103 -10.38 7.42 -11.33
N GLU A 104 -10.30 6.71 -10.21
CA GLU A 104 -10.42 7.32 -8.88
C GLU A 104 -9.26 8.27 -8.58
N LEU A 105 -8.02 7.93 -8.99
CA LEU A 105 -6.88 8.85 -8.90
C LEU A 105 -7.07 10.11 -9.75
N GLU A 106 -7.71 9.99 -10.90
CA GLU A 106 -8.05 11.14 -11.74
C GLU A 106 -9.14 12.01 -11.14
N LYS A 107 -10.17 11.42 -10.51
CA LYS A 107 -11.18 12.18 -9.76
C LYS A 107 -10.58 12.97 -8.60
N LEU A 108 -9.55 12.43 -7.95
CA LEU A 108 -8.79 13.13 -6.91
C LEU A 108 -7.90 14.24 -7.48
N GLY A 109 -7.71 14.31 -8.79
CA GLY A 109 -6.86 15.30 -9.47
C GLY A 109 -5.36 15.04 -9.36
N VAL A 110 -4.95 13.91 -8.76
CA VAL A 110 -3.52 13.58 -8.59
C VAL A 110 -2.91 13.00 -9.86
N VAL A 111 -3.70 12.35 -10.71
CA VAL A 111 -3.25 11.77 -11.99
C VAL A 111 -4.14 12.25 -13.11
N HIS A 112 -3.58 12.58 -14.27
CA HIS A 112 -4.36 12.89 -15.48
C HIS A 112 -4.09 11.86 -16.57
N ARG A 113 -5.16 11.33 -17.18
CA ARG A 113 -5.05 10.33 -18.26
C ARG A 113 -5.04 11.03 -19.61
N VAL A 114 -4.00 10.81 -20.39
CA VAL A 114 -3.87 11.33 -21.75
C VAL A 114 -3.76 10.16 -22.72
N PHE A 115 -4.67 10.06 -23.69
CA PHE A 115 -4.62 9.03 -24.73
C PHE A 115 -4.01 9.62 -26.00
N ARG A 116 -2.96 8.98 -26.51
CA ARG A 116 -2.26 9.42 -27.71
C ARG A 116 -2.13 8.31 -28.73
N THR A 117 -1.97 8.70 -29.98
CA THR A 117 -1.52 7.82 -31.04
C THR A 117 -0.01 7.91 -31.14
N VAL A 118 0.67 6.77 -31.06
CA VAL A 118 2.14 6.68 -31.06
C VAL A 118 2.56 5.78 -32.21
N GLU A 119 3.59 6.19 -32.93
CA GLU A 119 4.24 5.36 -33.94
C GLU A 119 5.35 4.54 -33.29
N VAL A 120 5.22 3.22 -33.32
CA VAL A 120 6.19 2.28 -32.76
C VAL A 120 6.68 1.39 -33.90
N LYS A 121 7.96 1.51 -34.28
CA LYS A 121 8.61 0.70 -35.31
C LYS A 121 7.85 0.70 -36.66
N GLY A 122 7.36 1.86 -37.08
CA GLY A 122 6.60 2.02 -38.34
C GLY A 122 5.15 1.55 -38.28
N GLN A 123 4.66 1.09 -37.13
CA GLN A 123 3.25 0.78 -36.89
C GLN A 123 2.62 1.86 -36.02
N THR A 124 1.46 2.35 -36.44
CA THR A 124 0.69 3.34 -35.68
C THR A 124 -0.18 2.62 -34.65
N VAL A 125 0.10 2.84 -33.37
CA VAL A 125 -0.70 2.32 -32.25
C VAL A 125 -1.52 3.48 -31.67
N SER A 126 -2.84 3.39 -31.78
CA SER A 126 -3.77 4.37 -31.23
C SER A 126 -4.13 4.07 -29.77
N ASN A 127 -4.68 5.08 -29.08
CA ASN A 127 -5.19 4.95 -27.70
C ASN A 127 -4.17 4.47 -26.67
N VAL A 128 -2.90 4.84 -26.85
CA VAL A 128 -1.85 4.58 -25.87
C VAL A 128 -2.06 5.49 -24.67
N LEU A 129 -2.14 4.91 -23.47
CA LEU A 129 -2.36 5.62 -22.22
C LEU A 129 -1.04 6.21 -21.70
N PHE A 130 -1.08 7.51 -21.45
CA PHE A 130 -0.09 8.28 -20.72
C PHE A 130 -0.71 8.79 -19.42
N LEU A 131 0.06 8.74 -18.35
CA LEU A 131 -0.33 9.18 -17.02
C LEU A 131 0.54 10.36 -16.62
N ASP A 132 -0.06 11.54 -16.51
CA ASP A 132 0.57 12.72 -15.93
C ASP A 132 0.36 12.74 -14.42
N LEU A 133 1.36 13.23 -13.66
CA LEU A 133 1.32 13.27 -12.21
C LEU A 133 1.27 14.73 -11.73
N ASN A 134 0.21 15.09 -11.01
CA ASN A 134 0.09 16.39 -10.37
C ASN A 134 0.77 16.37 -8.99
N VAL A 135 1.98 16.94 -8.94
CA VAL A 135 2.80 16.98 -7.72
C VAL A 135 2.18 17.84 -6.62
N THR A 136 1.48 18.92 -6.97
CA THR A 136 0.81 19.79 -5.99
C THR A 136 -0.28 19.05 -5.23
N VAL A 137 -1.14 18.31 -5.95
CA VAL A 137 -2.18 17.50 -5.31
C VAL A 137 -1.57 16.34 -4.52
N LEU A 138 -0.51 15.71 -5.06
CA LEU A 138 0.23 14.66 -4.36
C LEU A 138 0.79 15.14 -3.01
N GLU A 139 1.32 16.36 -2.95
CA GLU A 139 1.82 16.98 -1.72
C GLU A 139 0.71 17.10 -0.68
N HIS A 140 -0.45 17.63 -1.08
CA HIS A 140 -1.62 17.74 -0.20
C HIS A 140 -2.14 16.38 0.31
N LEU A 141 -2.11 15.35 -0.53
CA LEU A 141 -2.50 13.98 -0.14
C LEU A 141 -1.49 13.34 0.83
N THR A 142 -0.22 13.72 0.71
CA THR A 142 0.89 13.13 1.49
C THR A 142 1.04 13.83 2.84
N TYR A 143 0.93 15.15 2.86
CA TYR A 143 1.05 15.99 4.04
C TYR A 143 -0.27 16.75 4.23
N PRO A 144 -1.34 16.07 4.68
CA PRO A 144 -2.56 16.77 5.03
C PRO A 144 -2.22 17.74 6.16
N LYS A 145 -2.40 19.03 5.91
CA LYS A 145 -2.36 20.03 6.98
C LYS A 145 -3.47 19.64 7.92
N GLU A 146 -3.13 19.27 9.16
CA GLU A 146 -4.14 19.06 10.18
C GLU A 146 -4.93 20.36 10.26
N ALA A 147 -6.17 20.34 9.78
CA ALA A 147 -7.10 21.40 10.11
C ALA A 147 -7.13 21.41 11.62
N GLU A 148 -6.73 22.52 12.23
CA GLU A 148 -6.68 22.76 13.67
C GLU A 148 -7.94 22.17 14.30
N THR A 149 -7.82 20.94 14.81
CA THR A 149 -8.86 20.34 15.62
C THR A 149 -8.86 21.16 16.89
N GLY A 150 -9.87 22.03 17.01
CA GLY A 150 -10.09 22.86 18.18
C GLY A 150 -9.81 22.07 19.45
N THR A 151 -9.05 22.70 20.33
CA THR A 151 -8.81 22.26 21.70
C THR A 151 -10.06 21.61 22.31
N PRO A 152 -10.02 20.33 22.71
CA PRO A 152 -10.90 19.90 23.78
C PRO A 152 -10.34 20.57 25.03
N GLU A 153 -11.09 21.57 25.52
CA GLU A 153 -10.82 22.22 26.79
C GLU A 153 -10.48 21.19 27.86
N ALA A 154 -9.34 21.40 28.51
CA ALA A 154 -8.95 20.67 29.69
C ALA A 154 -10.06 20.80 30.75
N ARG A 155 -10.85 19.74 30.95
CA ARG A 155 -11.53 19.51 32.23
C ARG A 155 -10.79 18.41 32.97
N GLY A 156 -9.71 18.83 33.61
CA GLY A 156 -9.18 18.13 34.77
C GLY A 156 -10.28 18.03 35.82
N ARG A 157 -10.64 16.81 36.18
CA ARG A 157 -11.19 16.52 37.50
C ARG A 157 -10.75 15.11 37.89
N CYS A 158 -9.74 15.05 38.77
CA CYS A 158 -9.45 13.85 39.53
C CYS A 158 -10.71 13.43 40.33
N PRO A 159 -11.06 12.15 40.42
CA PRO A 159 -12.01 11.69 41.43
C PRO A 159 -11.35 11.80 42.81
N PRO A 160 -12.04 12.30 43.86
CA PRO A 160 -11.52 12.24 45.20
C PRO A 160 -11.73 10.85 45.80
N ASP A 161 -10.68 10.36 46.44
CA ASP A 161 -10.72 9.21 47.36
C ASP A 161 -11.67 9.48 48.53
N THR A 162 -12.67 8.61 48.70
CA THR A 162 -13.35 8.43 49.99
C THR A 162 -13.57 6.96 50.29
N VAL A 163 -13.14 6.56 51.48
CA VAL A 163 -12.98 5.19 52.00
C VAL A 163 -14.27 4.68 52.69
N SER A 164 -14.80 3.54 52.21
CA SER A 164 -15.45 2.36 52.88
C SER A 164 -16.61 2.53 53.93
N PRO A 165 -17.31 1.47 54.47
CA PRO A 165 -17.24 0.00 54.27
C PRO A 165 -18.59 -0.82 54.25
N LYS A 166 -18.47 -2.16 54.01
CA LYS A 166 -19.40 -3.31 54.26
C LYS A 166 -20.56 -3.52 53.26
N ALA A 167 -21.00 -4.74 52.88
CA ALA A 167 -20.87 -6.10 53.42
C ALA A 167 -21.05 -7.17 52.32
N GLY A 168 -20.57 -8.40 52.56
CA GLY A 168 -21.30 -9.61 52.11
C GLY A 168 -20.55 -10.64 51.25
N ARG A 169 -19.88 -11.58 51.93
CA ARG A 169 -19.82 -13.04 51.69
C ARG A 169 -19.65 -13.60 50.26
N GLY A 170 -18.64 -14.47 50.12
CA GLY A 170 -18.74 -15.66 49.25
C GLY A 170 -17.40 -16.15 48.68
N VAL A 171 -16.65 -16.91 49.48
CA VAL A 171 -15.53 -17.75 49.01
C VAL A 171 -16.10 -19.06 48.47
N THR A 172 -15.72 -19.44 47.25
CA THR A 172 -15.47 -20.85 46.92
C THR A 172 -14.50 -20.97 45.75
N GLU A 173 -13.43 -21.70 46.02
CA GLU A 173 -12.41 -22.18 45.09
C GLU A 173 -12.89 -23.37 44.23
N ILE A 174 -12.07 -23.68 43.21
CA ILE A 174 -11.90 -24.90 42.40
C ILE A 174 -13.02 -25.36 41.44
N SER A 175 -12.70 -25.38 40.13
CA SER A 175 -12.41 -26.64 39.42
C SER A 175 -12.09 -26.37 37.95
N GLU A 176 -10.88 -26.79 37.59
CA GLU A 176 -10.44 -27.22 36.26
C GLU A 176 -11.55 -28.02 35.52
N ARG A 177 -11.91 -27.61 34.30
CA ARG A 177 -12.64 -28.47 33.33
C ARG A 177 -12.23 -28.16 31.89
N VAL A 178 -11.68 -29.22 31.30
CA VAL A 178 -11.41 -29.54 29.89
C VAL A 178 -12.46 -29.01 28.92
N SER A 179 -11.99 -28.49 27.79
CA SER A 179 -12.82 -28.14 26.62
C SER A 179 -13.25 -29.40 25.85
N PRO A 180 -14.53 -29.53 25.42
CA PRO A 180 -14.94 -30.60 24.53
C PRO A 180 -14.63 -30.27 23.07
N GLU A 181 -14.10 -31.25 22.35
CA GLU A 181 -14.01 -31.30 20.89
C GLU A 181 -15.42 -31.26 20.27
N PHE A 182 -15.62 -30.35 19.31
CA PHE A 182 -16.81 -30.35 18.46
C PHE A 182 -16.53 -31.11 17.16
N VAL A 183 -17.24 -32.24 17.01
CA VAL A 183 -17.38 -33.03 15.80
C VAL A 183 -18.25 -32.29 14.78
N GLY A 184 -17.78 -32.18 13.54
CA GLY A 184 -18.55 -31.69 12.40
C GLY A 184 -18.09 -32.37 11.11
N GLY A 185 -18.94 -33.24 10.56
CA GLY A 185 -18.63 -34.18 9.49
C GLY A 185 -18.30 -33.55 8.13
N GLY A 186 -17.32 -34.15 7.46
CA GLY A 186 -17.00 -33.91 6.06
C GLY A 186 -17.64 -34.98 5.16
N THR A 187 -18.52 -34.54 4.27
CA THR A 187 -19.09 -35.28 3.15
C THR A 187 -18.00 -35.66 2.15
N LYS A 188 -17.91 -36.95 1.81
CA LYS A 188 -17.07 -37.46 0.70
C LYS A 188 -17.83 -37.30 -0.61
N THR A 189 -17.30 -36.51 -1.54
CA THR A 189 -17.67 -36.57 -2.96
C THR A 189 -16.67 -37.46 -3.69
N SER A 190 -17.18 -38.55 -4.25
CA SER A 190 -16.46 -39.53 -5.07
C SER A 190 -15.92 -38.92 -6.36
N GLU A 191 -14.67 -39.22 -6.69
CA GLU A 191 -14.11 -39.11 -8.04
C GLU A 191 -14.19 -40.49 -8.70
N THR A 192 -14.88 -40.58 -9.84
CA THR A 192 -14.90 -41.78 -10.69
C THR A 192 -14.07 -41.47 -11.93
N TYR A 193 -12.94 -42.15 -12.07
CA TYR A 193 -12.18 -42.24 -13.30
C TYR A 193 -12.73 -43.39 -14.15
N THR A 194 -12.94 -43.16 -15.45
CA THR A 194 -13.10 -44.24 -16.42
C THR A 194 -12.17 -43.95 -17.58
N GLU A 195 -11.13 -44.76 -17.64
CA GLU A 195 -10.19 -44.89 -18.74
C GLU A 195 -10.91 -45.62 -19.90
N SER A 196 -10.81 -45.10 -21.11
CA SER A 196 -11.22 -45.82 -22.32
C SER A 196 -10.10 -45.77 -23.34
N THR A 197 -9.61 -46.97 -23.66
CA THR A 197 -8.63 -47.31 -24.68
C THR A 197 -9.31 -47.73 -25.98
N ALA A 198 -8.50 -47.72 -27.05
CA ALA A 198 -8.73 -48.19 -28.42
C ALA A 198 -9.50 -47.22 -29.34
N LYS A 199 -9.09 -46.99 -30.58
CA LYS A 199 -8.33 -47.83 -31.52
C LYS A 199 -7.64 -46.97 -32.59
#